data_AF-A0A819KC53-F1
#
_entry.id   AF-A0A819KC53-F1
#
_cell.length_a   1.000
_cell.length_b   1.000
_cell.length_c   1.000
_cell.angle_alpha   90.00
_cell.angle_beta   90.00
_cell.angle_gamma   90.00
#
_symmetry.space_group_name_H-M   'P 1'
#
loop_
_entity.id
_entity.type
_entity.pdbx_description
1 polymer ?
#
loop_
_entity_poly.entity_id
_entity_poly.type
_entity_poly.pdbx_seq_one_letter_code
_entity_poly.pdbx_strand_id
1 'polypeptide(L)'
;MIEERNETECEIWSCKNIYTRCDGLWNCPTCENEAGCNLSPMLNCLSIDHIRVSPGTNQLICLPITKVNDVKIDCLGAIDETTLCHIKYNVDVYYTF
;
A
#
# COMPACT_ATOMS: atom_id res chain seq x y z
N MET A 1 -12.47 -20.67 2.10
CA MET A 1 -12.44 -21.29 0.77
C MET A 1 -11.65 -20.35 -0.12
N ILE A 2 -10.54 -20.82 -0.69
CA ILE A 2 -9.74 -20.04 -1.64
C ILE A 2 -10.33 -20.37 -3.02
N GLU A 3 -10.88 -19.38 -3.70
CA GLU A 3 -11.25 -19.54 -5.11
C GLU A 3 -9.97 -19.44 -5.95
N GLU A 4 -9.41 -20.60 -6.30
CA GLU A 4 -8.48 -20.71 -7.43
C GLU A 4 -9.30 -20.56 -8.71
N ARG A 5 -9.30 -19.36 -9.31
CA ARG A 5 -9.77 -19.23 -10.70
C ARG A 5 -8.75 -19.94 -11.58
N ASN A 6 -9.23 -20.91 -12.34
CA ASN A 6 -8.48 -21.55 -13.41
C ASN A 6 -7.85 -20.44 -14.28
N GLU A 7 -6.54 -20.52 -14.52
CA GLU A 7 -5.70 -19.51 -15.20
C GLU A 7 -6.05 -19.31 -16.70
N THR A 8 -7.29 -19.61 -17.07
CA THR A 8 -7.83 -19.52 -18.43
C THR A 8 -8.55 -18.20 -18.69
N GLU A 9 -8.90 -17.43 -17.64
CA GLU A 9 -9.52 -16.10 -17.71
C GLU A 9 -8.54 -15.01 -17.21
N CYS A 10 -7.36 -14.92 -17.83
CA CYS A 10 -6.32 -13.96 -17.45
C CYS A 10 -6.74 -12.48 -17.55
N GLU A 11 -7.78 -12.18 -18.34
CA GLU A 11 -8.23 -10.80 -18.55
C GLU A 11 -9.03 -10.22 -17.36
N ILE A 12 -9.46 -11.06 -16.40
CA ILE A 12 -10.26 -10.62 -15.22
C ILE A 12 -9.59 -11.10 -13.93
N TRP A 13 -8.37 -10.64 -13.66
CA TRP A 13 -7.73 -10.88 -12.37
C TRP A 13 -8.04 -9.76 -11.38
N SER A 14 -8.58 -10.14 -10.21
CA SER A 14 -8.67 -9.22 -9.08
C SER A 14 -7.29 -8.67 -8.76
N CYS A 15 -7.19 -7.37 -8.52
CA CYS A 15 -5.93 -6.72 -8.11
C CYS A 15 -5.34 -7.35 -6.84
N LYS A 16 -6.21 -7.91 -5.97
CA LYS A 16 -5.87 -8.74 -4.82
C LYS A 16 -6.08 -10.21 -5.18
N ASN A 17 -4.99 -10.92 -5.43
CA ASN A 17 -4.96 -12.35 -5.68
C ASN A 17 -3.75 -12.97 -4.97
N ILE A 18 -3.56 -14.28 -5.11
CA ILE A 18 -2.48 -15.00 -4.42
C ILE A 18 -1.08 -14.56 -4.87
N TYR A 19 -0.96 -14.08 -6.11
CA TYR A 19 0.32 -13.66 -6.71
C TYR A 19 0.66 -12.21 -6.36
N THR A 20 -0.35 -11.38 -6.09
CA THR A 20 -0.18 -9.96 -5.76
C THR A 20 -0.26 -9.66 -4.27
N ARG A 21 -0.48 -10.68 -3.42
CA ARG A 21 -0.67 -10.48 -1.98
C ARG A 21 0.67 -10.49 -1.26
N CYS A 22 0.95 -9.41 -0.51
CA CYS A 22 2.17 -9.26 0.28
C CYS A 22 3.44 -9.39 -0.55
N ASP A 23 3.38 -8.96 -1.82
CA ASP A 23 4.51 -9.01 -2.76
C ASP A 23 5.37 -7.73 -2.70
N GLY A 24 4.97 -6.76 -1.86
CA GLY A 24 5.60 -5.46 -1.72
C GLY A 24 5.17 -4.46 -2.80
N LEU A 25 4.27 -4.83 -3.71
CA LEU A 25 3.77 -3.98 -4.79
C LEU A 25 2.34 -3.54 -4.51
N TRP A 26 2.05 -2.27 -4.79
CA TRP A 26 0.73 -1.72 -4.60
C TRP A 26 -0.12 -1.95 -5.86
N ASN A 27 -0.86 -3.07 -5.89
CA ASN A 27 -1.64 -3.49 -7.07
C ASN A 27 -3.10 -2.98 -7.04
N CYS A 28 -3.68 -2.76 -5.86
CA CYS A 28 -5.06 -2.28 -5.70
C CYS A 28 -5.12 -0.81 -5.27
N PRO A 29 -6.06 0.05 -5.71
CA PRO A 29 -6.11 1.47 -5.33
C PRO A 29 -6.03 1.78 -3.82
N THR A 30 -6.56 0.89 -2.99
CA THR A 30 -6.62 0.99 -1.52
C THR A 30 -5.53 0.20 -0.79
N CYS A 31 -4.49 -0.25 -1.50
CA CYS A 31 -3.37 -1.03 -0.97
C CYS A 31 -3.77 -2.38 -0.33
N GLU A 32 -5.01 -2.82 -0.52
CA GLU A 32 -5.60 -3.96 0.18
C GLU A 32 -4.97 -5.33 -0.12
N ASN A 33 -4.14 -5.43 -1.17
CA ASN A 33 -3.29 -6.59 -1.46
C ASN A 33 -2.06 -6.66 -0.51
N GLU A 34 -1.62 -5.53 0.02
CA GLU A 34 -0.49 -5.39 0.96
C GLU A 34 -0.94 -5.12 2.41
N ALA A 35 -2.23 -5.29 2.72
CA ALA A 35 -2.77 -5.17 4.08
C ALA A 35 -2.62 -6.48 4.87
N GLY A 36 -2.32 -6.39 6.17
CA GLY A 36 -2.32 -7.57 7.06
C GLY A 36 -1.24 -8.59 6.76
N CYS A 37 -0.14 -8.15 6.15
CA CYS A 37 1.04 -8.96 5.92
C CYS A 37 1.87 -9.04 7.20
N ASN A 38 2.14 -10.25 7.69
CA ASN A 38 3.05 -10.48 8.83
C ASN A 38 4.51 -10.35 8.35
N LEU A 39 4.93 -9.12 8.04
CA LEU A 39 6.28 -8.84 7.52
C LEU A 39 7.31 -8.67 8.62
N SER A 40 6.90 -8.41 9.86
CA SER A 40 7.83 -8.26 10.99
C SER A 40 7.29 -8.93 12.25
N PRO A 41 8.05 -9.87 12.86
CA PRO A 41 7.68 -10.45 14.15
C PRO A 41 7.74 -9.42 15.30
N MET A 42 8.32 -8.24 15.07
CA MET A 42 8.45 -7.18 16.08
C MET A 42 7.23 -6.25 16.16
N LEU A 43 6.33 -6.26 15.18
CA LEU A 43 5.18 -5.35 15.13
C LEU A 43 3.90 -6.10 14.73
N ASN A 44 3.04 -6.35 15.71
CA ASN A 44 1.73 -6.96 15.49
C ASN A 44 0.71 -5.89 15.10
N CYS A 45 0.58 -5.64 13.79
CA CYS A 45 -0.45 -4.78 13.25
C CYS A 45 -1.79 -5.53 13.09
N LEU A 46 -2.91 -4.80 13.06
CA LEU A 46 -4.20 -5.42 12.71
C LEU A 46 -4.16 -5.90 11.26
N SER A 47 -5.02 -6.87 10.91
CA SER A 47 -5.07 -7.44 9.56
C SER A 47 -5.44 -6.43 8.45
N ILE A 48 -5.88 -5.24 8.83
CA ILE A 48 -6.25 -4.14 7.93
C ILE A 48 -5.20 -3.03 7.90
N ASP A 49 -4.17 -3.11 8.72
CA ASP A 49 -3.14 -2.10 8.83
C ASP A 49 -1.96 -2.44 7.89
N HIS A 50 -1.19 -1.40 7.55
CA HIS A 50 0.02 -1.47 6.76
C HIS A 50 1.23 -1.13 7.62
N ILE A 51 2.31 -1.90 7.49
CA ILE A 51 3.58 -1.55 8.12
C ILE A 51 4.24 -0.44 7.29
N ARG A 52 4.45 0.71 7.91
CA ARG A 52 5.06 1.89 7.30
C ARG A 52 6.16 2.45 8.18
N VAL A 53 6.96 3.36 7.65
CA VAL A 53 7.98 4.09 8.42
C VAL A 53 7.46 5.49 8.72
N SER A 54 7.50 5.90 9.97
CA SER A 54 7.11 7.27 10.35
C SER A 54 8.12 8.30 9.78
N PRO A 55 7.68 9.44 9.27
CA PRO A 55 8.58 10.44 8.67
C PRO A 55 9.43 11.21 9.70
N GLY A 56 9.07 11.16 10.99
CA GLY A 56 9.77 11.89 12.05
C GLY A 56 10.68 11.03 12.93
N THR A 57 10.23 9.82 13.29
CA THR A 57 10.99 8.93 14.19
C THR A 57 11.73 7.82 13.46
N ASN A 58 11.48 7.64 12.16
CA ASN A 58 12.00 6.53 11.35
C ASN A 58 11.69 5.15 11.96
N GLN A 59 10.62 5.05 12.75
CA GLN A 59 10.18 3.82 13.38
C GLN A 59 9.08 3.17 12.55
N LEU A 60 8.97 1.85 12.66
CA LEU A 60 7.87 1.09 12.08
C LEU A 60 6.56 1.43 12.81
N ILE A 61 5.53 1.77 12.05
CA ILE A 61 4.18 2.06 12.53
C ILE A 61 3.16 1.18 11.79
N CYS A 62 2.05 0.88 12.45
CA CYS A 62 0.87 0.31 11.81
C CYS A 62 0.00 1.46 11.34
N LEU A 63 -0.04 1.69 10.03
CA LEU A 63 -0.88 2.71 9.41
C LEU A 63 -2.23 2.08 9.02
N PRO A 64 -3.37 2.57 9.54
CA PRO A 64 -4.68 2.07 9.16
C PRO A 64 -4.96 2.26 7.66
N ILE A 65 -5.69 1.33 7.03
CA ILE A 65 -6.11 1.48 5.62
C ILE A 65 -6.93 2.76 5.36
N THR A 66 -7.61 3.30 6.37
CA THR A 66 -8.35 4.56 6.26
C THR A 66 -7.46 5.80 6.08
N LYS A 67 -6.16 5.64 6.30
CA LYS A 67 -5.12 6.66 6.09
C LYS A 67 -4.41 6.55 4.75
N VAL A 68 -4.75 5.56 3.96
CA VAL A 68 -4.20 5.39 2.62
C VAL A 68 -4.97 6.30 1.66
N ASN A 69 -4.24 7.12 0.90
CA ASN A 69 -4.78 8.08 -0.05
C ASN A 69 -5.79 9.06 0.60
N ASP A 70 -5.51 9.52 1.83
CA ASP A 70 -6.33 10.50 2.55
C ASP A 70 -5.88 11.96 2.31
N VAL A 71 -4.95 12.16 1.36
CA VAL A 71 -4.33 13.44 0.97
C VAL A 71 -3.36 13.98 2.04
N LYS A 72 -3.05 13.20 3.08
CA LYS A 72 -2.10 13.57 4.12
C LYS A 72 -0.93 12.58 4.14
N ILE A 73 0.29 13.13 4.05
CA ILE A 73 1.50 12.33 4.16
C ILE A 73 1.66 11.84 5.62
N ASP A 74 1.35 10.58 5.87
CA ASP A 74 1.50 9.92 7.17
C ASP A 74 2.76 9.03 7.23
N CYS A 75 3.34 8.63 6.08
CA CYS A 75 4.58 7.83 6.04
C CYS A 75 5.76 8.45 5.27
N LEU A 76 6.96 7.96 5.59
CA LEU A 76 8.20 8.36 4.95
C LEU A 76 8.12 8.10 3.43
N GLY A 77 8.51 9.11 2.65
CA GLY A 77 8.46 9.06 1.20
C GLY A 77 7.05 9.27 0.60
N ALA A 78 6.04 9.57 1.43
CA ALA A 78 4.66 9.77 0.99
C ALA A 78 4.10 8.56 0.21
N ILE A 79 4.59 7.36 0.53
CA ILE A 79 4.25 6.13 -0.18
C ILE A 79 2.77 5.80 0.02
N ASP A 80 2.19 6.16 1.16
CA ASP A 80 0.77 6.06 1.51
C ASP A 80 -0.16 6.91 0.62
N GLU A 81 0.38 7.91 -0.07
CA GLU A 81 -0.36 8.86 -0.90
C GLU A 81 -0.02 8.70 -2.38
N THR A 82 -0.19 7.48 -2.91
CA THR A 82 0.11 7.13 -4.32
C THR A 82 -0.62 8.01 -5.32
N THR A 83 -1.83 8.47 -5.00
CA THR A 83 -2.59 9.40 -5.83
C THR A 83 -1.88 10.73 -6.05
N LEU A 84 -1.09 11.22 -5.09
CA LEU A 84 -0.31 12.45 -5.24
C LEU A 84 0.84 12.30 -6.24
N CYS A 85 1.41 11.09 -6.34
CA CYS A 85 2.48 10.80 -7.31
C CYS A 85 1.96 10.93 -8.75
N HIS A 86 0.73 10.49 -9.02
CA HIS A 86 0.11 10.62 -10.34
C HIS A 86 -0.21 12.06 -10.73
N ILE A 87 -0.51 12.93 -9.77
CA ILE A 87 -0.81 14.36 -10.01
C ILE A 87 0.46 15.11 -10.45
N LYS A 88 1.64 14.69 -9.96
CA LYS A 88 2.92 15.35 -10.24
C LYS A 88 3.38 15.25 -11.70
N TYR A 89 2.82 14.34 -12.51
CA TYR A 89 3.17 14.21 -13.93
C TYR A 89 2.46 15.21 -14.86
N ASN A 90 1.52 16.02 -14.34
CA ASN A 90 0.85 17.07 -15.12
C ASN A 90 1.07 18.48 -14.57
N VAL A 91 1.97 18.67 -13.60
CA VAL A 91 2.28 19.99 -13.04
C VAL A 91 3.77 20.07 -12.66
N ASP A 92 4.55 20.77 -13.49
CA ASP A 92 5.91 21.23 -13.20
C ASP A 92 5.91 22.20 -12.01
N VAL A 93 5.92 21.75 -10.75
CA VAL A 93 6.17 22.64 -9.60
C VAL A 93 7.01 21.97 -8.50
N TYR A 94 8.23 22.52 -8.38
CA TYR A 94 9.14 22.66 -7.24
C TYR A 94 8.75 22.05 -5.89
N TYR A 95 9.55 21.07 -5.45
CA TYR A 95 9.94 20.97 -4.04
C TYR A 95 11.46 20.80 -3.98
N THR A 96 12.15 21.88 -3.60
CA THR A 96 13.53 21.85 -3.09
C THR A 96 13.51 21.25 -1.69
N PHE A 97 14.35 20.24 -1.46
CA PHE A 97 14.81 19.86 -0.13
C PHE A 97 15.93 20.81 0.31
#